data_AF-A0A4Q4Y673-F1
#
_entry.id   AF-A0A4Q4Y673-F1
#
_cell.length_a   1.000
_cell.length_b   1.000
_cell.length_c   1.000
_cell.angle_alpha   90.00
_cell.angle_beta   90.00
_cell.angle_gamma   90.00
#
_symmetry.space_group_name_H-M   'P 1'
#
loop_
_entity.id
_entity.type
_entity.pdbx_description
1 polymer ?
#
loop_
_entity_poly.entity_id
_entity_poly.type
_entity_poly.pdbx_seq_one_letter_code
_entity_poly.pdbx_strand_id
1 'polypeptide(L)'
;MASSVSEEPLNDSPDQPLSHSLSLVKAGSTIRLAFKQECLVVNGDYFVPTSITTSSTDAVLSKWPDPKETKKNRHRFCGFPLSPTVGHKGELAVPFYNILWARLHDSLLIIDYVHPAETRIRPERLVYPLGNVSNKEAEAWVEALLSRAYGGAQRRKRAKVLVHPHAGPGKALKIWEKEVRPLFVAANMQLDTAFTTYSGEAVEICRNLDINAYDVVIPCSGDGLAHEVFNGLGKRPDALRALRTLAVAHIPCGSGNAMSCNLNGSHKPAEAALAVIKGVRTPLDLMSVTQGGAGEDSETRRTLSFLSQSVGIIAESDLGTENMRWMGPMRFNVGVAQRILHGRIYPCTVAAKVEIGEKAGVKAHYRRERDAQTNNSTNVPREGERSEAQDGGAGSPNALDAGEGLPPLRYGTINDKVPEDWVVLPTERMGNFYCGNMAYMTPGANFFPATNPHDGMMDLVMNDGDIGFSKYLELMMSIEKESFFEQPLVSYRKITAYRLTPRDQDDGYISIDGERIPFEPFQVEIHPALGTVLSKNGKYEANGPPGWDQIPQEQLRTE
;
A
#
# COMPACT_ATOMS: atom_id res chain seq x y z
N MET A 1 26.69 29.01 5.87
CA MET A 1 26.04 30.31 5.64
C MET A 1 24.54 30.04 5.57
N ALA A 2 23.76 30.71 6.40
CA ALA A 2 22.32 30.53 6.52
C ALA A 2 21.62 31.06 5.27
N SER A 3 20.78 30.22 4.64
CA SER A 3 19.82 30.67 3.63
C SER A 3 18.52 31.07 4.32
N SER A 4 18.18 32.34 4.18
CA SER A 4 16.97 32.98 4.69
C SER A 4 15.72 32.32 4.12
N VAL A 5 14.80 31.90 4.99
CA VAL A 5 13.43 31.52 4.63
C VAL A 5 12.69 32.81 4.28
N SER A 6 12.20 32.91 3.05
CA SER A 6 11.38 34.02 2.57
C SER A 6 9.97 33.92 3.16
N GLU A 7 9.54 34.96 3.86
CA GLU A 7 8.14 35.21 4.23
C GLU A 7 7.40 35.80 3.03
N GLU A 8 6.65 35.00 2.28
CA GLU A 8 5.58 35.54 1.42
C GLU A 8 4.21 35.13 1.99
N PRO A 9 3.27 36.08 2.16
CA PRO A 9 1.91 35.76 2.57
C PRO A 9 1.11 35.18 1.39
N LEU A 10 0.32 34.13 1.66
CA LEU A 10 -0.65 33.61 0.71
C LEU A 10 -1.71 34.68 0.40
N ASN A 11 -1.99 34.87 -0.89
CA ASN A 11 -3.00 35.78 -1.42
C ASN A 11 -4.40 35.17 -1.20
N ASP A 12 -5.22 35.80 -0.38
CA ASP A 12 -6.57 35.33 -0.01
C ASP A 12 -7.60 35.56 -1.14
N SER A 13 -8.43 34.54 -1.40
CA SER A 13 -9.67 34.65 -2.20
C SER A 13 -10.84 35.06 -1.28
N PRO A 14 -11.82 35.85 -1.74
CA PRO A 14 -12.64 36.70 -0.85
C PRO A 14 -13.91 36.03 -0.30
N ASP A 15 -13.83 34.78 0.17
CA ASP A 15 -14.91 34.13 0.93
C ASP A 15 -14.35 33.59 2.26
N GLN A 16 -14.39 34.44 3.29
CA GLN A 16 -14.03 34.23 4.71
C GLN A 16 -12.72 33.46 5.00
N PRO A 17 -11.63 34.14 5.42
CA PRO A 17 -10.40 33.47 5.81
C PRO A 17 -10.60 32.80 7.17
N LEU A 18 -10.75 31.47 7.20
CA LEU A 18 -10.46 30.70 8.41
C LEU A 18 -9.06 31.12 8.86
N SER A 19 -8.91 31.72 10.04
CA SER A 19 -7.60 32.23 10.45
C SER A 19 -6.60 31.07 10.45
N HIS A 20 -5.62 31.13 9.54
CA HIS A 20 -4.55 30.13 9.43
C HIS A 20 -3.64 30.09 10.67
N SER A 21 -3.96 30.85 11.71
CA SER A 21 -3.33 30.77 13.01
C SER A 21 -4.35 30.79 14.15
N LEU A 22 -4.03 30.07 15.23
CA LEU A 22 -4.73 30.07 16.51
C LEU A 22 -3.76 30.51 17.61
N SER A 23 -4.16 31.54 18.37
CA SER A 23 -3.34 32.07 19.47
C SER A 23 -3.97 31.67 20.81
N LEU A 24 -3.32 30.78 21.52
CA LEU A 24 -3.75 30.26 22.82
C LEU A 24 -3.03 31.05 23.91
N VAL A 25 -3.77 31.86 24.66
CA VAL A 25 -3.21 32.72 25.73
C VAL A 25 -3.60 32.17 27.09
N LYS A 26 -2.61 31.89 27.96
CA LYS A 26 -2.86 31.53 29.35
C LYS A 26 -1.75 32.04 30.28
N ALA A 27 -2.13 32.77 31.33
CA ALA A 27 -1.25 33.19 32.43
C ALA A 27 0.09 33.85 32.00
N GLY A 28 0.08 34.64 30.92
CA GLY A 28 1.24 35.41 30.46
C GLY A 28 2.12 34.72 29.39
N SER A 29 1.82 33.48 29.01
CA SER A 29 2.41 32.83 27.82
C SER A 29 1.40 32.77 26.67
N THR A 30 1.89 33.01 25.45
CA THR A 30 1.12 32.91 24.21
C THR A 30 1.72 31.80 23.37
N ILE A 31 0.91 30.79 23.05
CA ILE A 31 1.26 29.73 22.10
C ILE A 31 0.55 30.04 20.79
N ARG A 32 1.31 30.17 19.70
CA ARG A 32 0.77 30.40 18.37
C ARG A 32 0.90 29.14 17.53
N LEU A 33 -0.22 28.60 17.12
CA LEU A 33 -0.33 27.51 16.16
C LEU A 33 -0.61 28.14 14.80
N ALA A 34 0.22 27.89 13.78
CA ALA A 34 0.05 28.51 12.47
C ALA A 34 0.28 27.49 11.35
N PHE A 35 -0.55 27.55 10.31
CA PHE A 35 -0.35 26.79 9.08
C PHE A 35 0.68 27.52 8.23
N LYS A 36 1.80 26.84 7.94
CA LYS A 36 2.70 27.17 6.82
C LYS A 36 2.45 26.16 5.70
N GLN A 37 3.05 26.39 4.53
CA GLN A 37 2.74 25.68 3.28
C GLN A 37 2.46 24.18 3.45
N GLU A 38 3.39 23.43 4.06
CA GLU A 38 3.27 21.97 4.23
C GLU A 38 3.26 21.50 5.70
N CYS A 39 3.17 22.43 6.66
CA CYS A 39 3.28 22.08 8.08
C CYS A 39 2.46 22.96 9.02
N LEU A 40 2.09 22.36 10.15
CA LEU A 40 1.68 23.07 11.35
C LEU A 40 2.93 23.53 12.11
N VAL A 41 3.05 24.83 12.32
CA VAL A 41 4.09 25.45 13.14
C VAL A 41 3.54 25.78 14.51
N VAL A 42 4.28 25.38 15.55
CA VAL A 42 3.98 25.66 16.95
C VAL A 42 5.08 26.57 17.51
N ASN A 43 4.68 27.78 17.89
CA ASN A 43 5.56 28.78 18.50
C ASN A 43 5.15 29.04 19.96
N GLY A 44 6.04 28.75 20.92
CA GLY A 44 5.82 28.95 22.36
C GLY A 44 6.26 27.74 23.20
N ASP A 45 6.21 27.85 24.53
CA ASP A 45 6.53 26.73 25.43
C ASP A 45 5.49 25.61 25.24
N TYR A 46 5.90 24.49 24.63
CA TYR A 46 5.06 23.33 24.46
C TYR A 46 5.29 22.31 25.57
N PHE A 47 4.21 21.71 26.07
CA PHE A 47 4.27 20.59 26.99
C PHE A 47 4.01 19.32 26.17
N VAL A 48 4.96 18.38 26.18
CA VAL A 48 4.77 17.03 25.61
C VAL A 48 4.43 16.10 26.76
N PRO A 49 3.16 15.72 26.99
CA PRO A 49 2.87 14.63 27.89
C PRO A 49 3.37 13.32 27.27
N THR A 50 3.91 12.47 28.13
CA THR A 50 4.63 11.22 27.81
C THR A 50 3.82 10.26 26.92
N SER A 51 4.54 9.38 26.22
CA SER A 51 4.06 8.35 25.27
C SER A 51 2.64 7.83 25.54
N ILE A 52 1.84 7.76 24.48
CA ILE A 52 0.49 7.17 24.52
C ILE A 52 0.64 5.68 24.86
N THR A 53 0.48 5.33 26.14
CA THR A 53 0.28 3.95 26.57
C THR A 53 -1.21 3.62 26.48
N THR A 54 -1.51 2.37 26.15
CA THR A 54 -2.77 1.79 25.65
C THR A 54 -3.98 1.83 26.60
N SER A 55 -4.07 2.78 27.53
CA SER A 55 -5.26 2.98 28.36
C SER A 55 -6.06 4.20 27.89
N SER A 56 -7.37 4.13 28.11
CA SER A 56 -8.36 5.17 27.82
C SER A 56 -7.90 6.59 28.20
N THR A 57 -8.46 7.57 27.50
CA THR A 57 -8.28 9.03 27.62
C THR A 57 -8.21 9.55 29.05
N ASP A 58 -8.83 8.86 30.01
CA ASP A 58 -8.94 9.28 31.41
C ASP A 58 -7.64 9.13 32.23
N ALA A 59 -6.72 8.25 31.83
CA ALA A 59 -5.54 7.96 32.65
C ALA A 59 -4.51 9.11 32.69
N VAL A 60 -4.47 9.97 31.67
CA VAL A 60 -3.50 11.09 31.56
C VAL A 60 -3.98 12.34 32.31
N LEU A 61 -5.29 12.54 32.44
CA LEU A 61 -5.89 13.72 33.10
C LEU A 61 -5.69 13.71 34.63
N SER A 62 -5.46 12.54 35.23
CA SER A 62 -5.27 12.39 36.69
C SER A 62 -3.93 12.92 37.23
N LYS A 63 -3.03 13.40 36.37
CA LYS A 63 -1.70 13.92 36.75
C LYS A 63 -1.52 15.42 36.50
N TRP A 64 -2.61 16.19 36.41
CA TRP A 64 -2.51 17.65 36.39
C TRP A 64 -2.28 18.19 37.81
N PRO A 65 -1.19 18.92 38.10
CA PRO A 65 -1.01 19.52 39.42
C PRO A 65 -1.98 20.69 39.61
N ASP A 66 -2.73 20.69 40.70
CA ASP A 66 -3.43 21.88 41.20
C ASP A 66 -2.38 22.95 41.56
N PRO A 67 -2.46 24.19 41.02
CA PRO A 67 -1.51 25.26 41.29
C PRO A 67 -1.39 25.64 42.78
N LYS A 68 -2.29 25.18 43.66
CA LYS A 68 -2.33 25.58 45.08
C LYS A 68 -1.64 24.62 46.05
N GLU A 69 -1.18 23.44 45.64
CA GLU A 69 -0.53 22.46 46.54
C GLU A 69 1.00 22.38 46.37
N THR A 70 1.70 23.51 46.45
CA THR A 70 3.17 23.50 46.53
C THR A 70 3.69 24.33 47.70
N LYS A 71 3.38 23.92 48.93
CA LYS A 71 4.21 24.22 50.11
C LYS A 71 3.81 23.34 51.30
N LYS A 72 4.75 22.43 51.65
CA LYS A 72 4.86 21.61 52.88
C LYS A 72 4.50 20.12 52.73
N ASN A 73 5.45 19.32 52.29
CA ASN A 73 6.07 18.27 53.13
C ASN A 73 7.13 17.52 52.30
N ARG A 74 8.40 17.65 52.71
CA ARG A 74 9.48 16.79 52.24
C ARG A 74 9.60 15.61 53.22
N HIS A 75 9.14 14.44 52.82
CA HIS A 75 9.67 13.18 53.36
C HIS A 75 10.17 12.30 52.22
N ARG A 76 11.41 11.83 52.41
CA ARG A 76 12.20 11.01 51.48
C ARG A 76 11.61 9.60 51.38
N PHE A 77 11.41 9.14 50.15
CA PHE A 77 11.57 7.73 49.76
C PHE A 77 12.37 7.71 48.44
N CYS A 78 13.40 6.86 48.37
CA CYS A 78 14.39 6.75 47.29
C CYS A 78 13.75 6.59 45.89
N GLY A 79 14.14 7.28 44.81
CA GLY A 79 15.26 8.20 44.63
C GLY A 79 15.81 8.19 43.19
N PHE A 80 14.98 8.16 42.15
CA PHE A 80 15.34 8.77 40.86
C PHE A 80 14.67 10.14 40.81
N PRO A 81 15.41 11.24 40.60
CA PRO A 81 14.80 12.55 40.49
C PRO A 81 14.00 12.60 39.19
N LEU A 82 12.68 12.73 39.28
CA LEU A 82 11.87 13.30 38.20
C LEU A 82 12.25 14.78 38.12
N SER A 83 13.34 15.05 37.39
CA SER A 83 13.65 16.40 36.94
C SER A 83 12.52 16.79 35.97
N PRO A 84 11.91 17.97 36.08
CA PRO A 84 11.06 18.49 35.02
C PRO A 84 11.99 18.72 33.83
N THR A 85 11.95 17.85 32.83
CA THR A 85 12.76 18.00 31.63
C THR A 85 12.25 19.21 30.86
N VAL A 86 12.90 20.34 31.15
CA VAL A 86 13.18 21.51 30.32
C VAL A 86 12.39 21.56 29.01
N GLY A 87 11.47 22.52 28.93
CA GLY A 87 10.86 22.93 27.67
C GLY A 87 11.94 23.29 26.64
N HIS A 88 11.88 22.67 25.48
CA HIS A 88 12.67 23.09 24.35
C HIS A 88 12.23 24.50 23.93
N LYS A 89 13.10 25.49 24.10
CA LYS A 89 12.99 26.76 23.38
C LYS A 89 13.19 26.47 21.89
N GLY A 90 12.11 26.40 21.12
CA GLY A 90 12.18 26.22 19.68
C GLY A 90 10.83 26.11 19.00
N GLU A 91 10.78 26.55 17.74
CA GLU A 91 9.68 26.33 16.81
C GLU A 91 9.57 24.83 16.49
N LEU A 92 8.42 24.21 16.75
CA LEU A 92 8.12 22.84 16.32
C LEU A 92 7.34 22.90 15.01
N ALA A 93 7.88 22.32 13.95
CA ALA A 93 7.21 22.17 12.67
C ALA A 93 6.78 20.72 12.45
N VAL A 94 5.47 20.49 12.35
CA VAL A 94 4.88 19.17 12.11
C VAL A 94 4.29 19.14 10.70
N PRO A 95 4.83 18.33 9.77
CA PRO A 95 4.23 18.17 8.44
C PRO A 95 2.76 17.78 8.55
N PHE A 96 1.89 18.33 7.71
CA PHE A 96 0.46 17.99 7.74
C PHE A 96 0.22 16.49 7.58
N TYR A 97 1.00 15.82 6.74
CA TYR A 97 0.99 14.38 6.57
C TYR A 97 1.25 13.60 7.88
N ASN A 98 1.98 14.18 8.84
CA ASN A 98 2.28 13.57 10.12
C ASN A 98 1.21 13.83 11.20
N ILE A 99 0.26 14.72 10.97
CA ILE A 99 -0.83 14.99 11.92
C ILE A 99 -1.82 13.82 11.87
N LEU A 100 -1.96 13.07 12.95
CA LEU A 100 -2.82 11.89 13.02
C LEU A 100 -4.27 12.30 13.33
N TRP A 101 -4.46 13.17 14.31
CA TRP A 101 -5.79 13.64 14.69
C TRP A 101 -5.72 14.94 15.50
N ALA A 102 -6.84 15.66 15.56
CA ALA A 102 -7.02 16.81 16.43
C ALA A 102 -8.44 16.82 16.99
N ARG A 103 -8.60 17.20 18.26
CA ARG A 103 -9.92 17.25 18.92
C ARG A 103 -9.92 18.24 20.08
N LEU A 104 -11.13 18.64 20.49
CA LEU A 104 -11.37 19.33 21.75
C LEU A 104 -11.89 18.35 22.81
N HIS A 105 -11.42 18.52 24.04
CA HIS A 105 -11.92 17.78 25.21
C HIS A 105 -11.69 18.62 26.46
N ASP A 106 -12.73 18.88 27.26
CA ASP A 106 -12.66 19.64 28.52
C ASP A 106 -11.89 20.97 28.42
N SER A 107 -12.19 21.78 27.39
CA SER A 107 -11.50 23.05 27.09
C SER A 107 -10.00 22.91 26.79
N LEU A 108 -9.57 21.72 26.38
CA LEU A 108 -8.24 21.43 25.86
C LEU A 108 -8.31 21.15 24.37
N LEU A 109 -7.39 21.74 23.61
CA LEU A 109 -7.03 21.33 22.25
C LEU A 109 -5.98 20.23 22.33
N ILE A 110 -6.28 19.07 21.74
CA ILE A 110 -5.39 17.91 21.68
C ILE A 110 -5.05 17.66 20.22
N ILE A 111 -3.76 17.56 19.90
CA ILE A 111 -3.24 17.22 18.57
C ILE A 111 -2.34 15.99 18.69
N ASP A 112 -2.76 14.88 18.10
CA ASP A 112 -1.98 13.66 17.98
C ASP A 112 -1.20 13.68 16.65
N TYR A 113 0.11 13.42 16.68
CA TYR A 113 0.99 13.53 15.51
C TYR A 113 2.16 12.54 15.55
N VAL A 114 2.87 12.40 14.43
CA VAL A 114 4.13 11.66 14.33
C VAL A 114 5.32 12.63 14.33
N HIS A 115 6.27 12.41 15.24
CA HIS A 115 7.47 13.25 15.31
C HIS A 115 8.40 13.02 14.08
N PRO A 116 8.85 14.08 13.36
CA PRO A 116 9.63 13.92 12.12
C PRO A 116 11.05 13.38 12.29
N ALA A 117 11.65 13.49 13.48
CA ALA A 117 13.09 13.30 13.67
C ALA A 117 13.54 11.90 14.16
N GLU A 118 12.62 10.96 14.41
CA GLU A 118 13.00 9.64 14.95
C GLU A 118 13.17 8.56 13.87
N THR A 119 14.16 7.69 14.06
CA THR A 119 14.39 6.47 13.24
C THR A 119 13.22 5.47 13.33
N ARG A 120 12.28 5.67 14.27
CA ARG A 120 11.06 4.90 14.44
C ARG A 120 9.88 5.85 14.62
N ILE A 121 8.84 5.68 13.81
CA ILE A 121 7.60 6.45 13.91
C ILE A 121 6.80 6.00 15.13
N ARG A 122 6.37 6.98 15.94
CA ARG A 122 5.47 6.79 17.09
C ARG A 122 4.49 7.96 17.19
N PRO A 123 3.28 7.74 17.71
CA PRO A 123 2.36 8.81 17.98
C PRO A 123 2.79 9.58 19.23
N GLU A 124 2.82 10.91 19.10
CA GLU A 124 3.00 11.89 20.16
C GLU A 124 1.76 12.78 20.26
N ARG A 125 1.68 13.54 21.35
CA ARG A 125 0.53 14.39 21.66
C ARG A 125 0.94 15.76 22.13
N LEU A 126 0.36 16.78 21.52
CA LEU A 126 0.34 18.15 22.03
C LEU A 126 -1.00 18.39 22.73
N VAL A 127 -0.96 19.03 23.89
CA VAL A 127 -2.16 19.39 24.67
C VAL A 127 -2.07 20.84 25.09
N TYR A 128 -3.06 21.63 24.71
CA TYR A 128 -3.12 23.05 25.02
C TYR A 128 -4.46 23.45 25.63
N PRO A 129 -4.48 24.22 26.73
CA PRO A 129 -5.71 24.85 27.18
C PRO A 129 -6.17 25.93 26.20
N LEU A 130 -7.46 25.99 25.90
CA LEU A 130 -8.03 26.96 24.96
C LEU A 130 -7.90 28.41 25.45
N GLY A 131 -7.87 28.63 26.77
CA GLY A 131 -7.75 29.96 27.34
C GLY A 131 -8.97 30.82 27.00
N ASN A 132 -8.75 31.88 26.23
CA ASN A 132 -9.78 32.81 25.76
C ASN A 132 -10.41 32.43 24.42
N VAL A 133 -9.88 31.40 23.73
CA VAL A 133 -10.45 30.92 22.46
C VAL A 133 -11.77 30.23 22.72
N SER A 134 -12.80 30.62 21.96
CA SER A 134 -14.12 29.97 22.07
C SER A 134 -14.10 28.55 21.49
N ASN A 135 -14.93 27.64 22.01
CA ASN A 135 -15.03 26.28 21.47
C ASN A 135 -15.35 26.28 19.96
N LYS A 136 -16.25 27.15 19.51
CA LYS A 136 -16.63 27.26 18.10
C LYS A 136 -15.46 27.64 17.20
N GLU A 137 -14.63 28.59 17.63
CA GLU A 137 -13.41 28.99 16.90
C GLU A 137 -12.40 27.84 16.86
N ALA A 138 -12.18 27.18 17.98
CA ALA A 138 -11.26 26.06 18.07
C ALA A 138 -11.73 24.84 17.24
N GLU A 139 -13.04 24.55 17.18
CA GLU A 139 -13.62 23.50 16.34
C GLU A 139 -13.40 23.78 14.85
N ALA A 140 -13.66 25.01 14.41
CA ALA A 140 -13.41 25.43 13.03
C ALA A 140 -11.93 25.31 12.66
N TRP A 141 -11.03 25.69 13.59
CA TRP A 141 -9.59 25.55 13.39
C TRP A 141 -9.15 24.07 13.33
N VAL A 142 -9.68 23.21 14.21
CA VAL A 142 -9.43 21.76 14.19
C VAL A 142 -9.86 21.15 12.86
N GLU A 143 -11.02 21.51 12.34
CA GLU A 143 -11.49 21.03 11.05
C GLU A 143 -10.56 21.48 9.91
N ALA A 144 -10.12 22.74 9.93
CA ALA A 144 -9.16 23.26 8.95
C ALA A 144 -7.80 22.54 9.00
N LEU A 145 -7.33 22.18 10.20
CA LEU A 145 -6.11 21.38 10.39
C LEU A 145 -6.30 19.97 9.83
N LEU A 146 -7.39 19.30 10.18
CA LEU A 146 -7.67 17.93 9.73
C LEU A 146 -7.88 17.87 8.22
N SER A 147 -8.48 18.88 7.61
CA SER A 147 -8.64 19.00 6.16
C SER A 147 -7.31 19.04 5.44
N ARG A 148 -6.34 19.81 5.94
CA ARG A 148 -4.97 19.83 5.38
C ARG A 148 -4.20 18.56 5.67
N ALA A 149 -4.36 18.02 6.89
CA ALA A 149 -3.66 16.82 7.32
C ALA A 149 -4.05 15.56 6.52
N TYR A 150 -5.33 15.44 6.13
CA TYR A 150 -5.83 14.26 5.42
C TYR A 150 -5.96 14.48 3.92
N GLY A 151 -6.14 15.71 3.44
CA GLY A 151 -6.40 15.96 2.02
C GLY A 151 -7.59 15.12 1.53
N GLY A 152 -7.38 14.34 0.47
CA GLY A 152 -8.38 13.41 -0.07
C GLY A 152 -8.55 12.09 0.69
N ALA A 153 -7.83 11.86 1.79
CA ALA A 153 -7.91 10.62 2.55
C ALA A 153 -9.13 10.60 3.49
N GLN A 154 -9.88 9.49 3.48
CA GLN A 154 -10.99 9.29 4.41
C GLN A 154 -10.50 9.31 5.87
N ARG A 155 -11.18 10.09 6.72
CA ARG A 155 -10.94 10.17 8.16
C ARG A 155 -11.72 9.09 8.91
N ARG A 156 -11.22 8.70 10.10
CA ARG A 156 -11.90 7.74 11.01
C ARG A 156 -12.33 6.44 10.34
N LYS A 157 -11.47 5.88 9.47
CA LYS A 157 -11.73 4.65 8.73
C LYS A 157 -12.15 3.51 9.67
N ARG A 158 -13.18 2.76 9.30
CA ARG A 158 -13.64 1.53 9.93
C ARG A 158 -12.88 0.36 9.33
N ALA A 159 -12.04 -0.28 10.13
CA ALA A 159 -11.09 -1.28 9.65
C ALA A 159 -11.38 -2.66 10.25
N LYS A 160 -11.50 -3.66 9.36
CA LYS A 160 -11.34 -5.06 9.74
C LYS A 160 -9.85 -5.42 9.66
N VAL A 161 -9.20 -5.61 10.80
CA VAL A 161 -7.78 -5.93 10.88
C VAL A 161 -7.62 -7.43 11.05
N LEU A 162 -6.85 -8.07 10.17
CA LEU A 162 -6.52 -9.49 10.24
C LEU A 162 -5.05 -9.65 10.58
N VAL A 163 -4.74 -10.15 11.78
CA VAL A 163 -3.35 -10.33 12.23
C VAL A 163 -3.05 -11.82 12.26
N HIS A 164 -2.00 -12.25 11.56
CA HIS A 164 -1.48 -13.61 11.72
C HIS A 164 -0.33 -13.59 12.75
N PRO A 165 -0.54 -14.03 14.01
CA PRO A 165 0.41 -13.75 15.11
C PRO A 165 1.82 -14.28 14.87
N HIS A 166 1.92 -15.40 14.16
CA HIS A 166 3.17 -16.11 13.88
C HIS A 166 3.81 -15.73 12.54
N ALA A 167 3.30 -14.71 11.84
CA ALA A 167 3.87 -14.28 10.57
C ALA A 167 5.33 -13.81 10.70
N GLY A 168 6.09 -14.04 9.63
CA GLY A 168 7.51 -13.69 9.57
C GLY A 168 8.32 -14.40 10.66
N PRO A 169 9.23 -13.70 11.36
CA PRO A 169 10.01 -14.26 12.48
C PRO A 169 9.21 -14.52 13.78
N GLY A 170 7.88 -14.67 13.70
CA GLY A 170 6.99 -14.84 14.85
C GLY A 170 6.78 -13.57 15.68
N LYS A 171 6.91 -12.38 15.07
CA LYS A 171 6.86 -11.08 15.76
C LYS A 171 5.64 -10.23 15.39
N ALA A 172 4.78 -10.70 14.50
CA ALA A 172 3.68 -9.91 13.94
C ALA A 172 2.73 -9.35 15.01
N LEU A 173 2.33 -10.15 16.00
CA LEU A 173 1.50 -9.66 17.11
C LEU A 173 2.16 -8.52 17.89
N LYS A 174 3.46 -8.65 18.16
CA LYS A 174 4.23 -7.61 18.87
C LYS A 174 4.37 -6.34 18.04
N ILE A 175 4.59 -6.47 16.73
CA ILE A 175 4.66 -5.35 15.79
C ILE A 175 3.31 -4.63 15.75
N TRP A 176 2.22 -5.38 15.58
CA TRP A 176 0.85 -4.86 15.60
C TRP A 176 0.59 -4.04 16.87
N GLU A 177 0.80 -4.63 18.05
CA GLU A 177 0.49 -3.97 19.33
C GLU A 177 1.39 -2.77 19.65
N LYS A 178 2.67 -2.81 19.26
CA LYS A 178 3.67 -1.80 19.66
C LYS A 178 3.93 -0.71 18.64
N GLU A 179 3.70 -0.98 17.35
CA GLU A 179 4.10 -0.07 16.26
C GLU A 179 2.91 0.40 15.44
N VAL A 180 1.90 -0.45 15.19
CA VAL A 180 0.82 -0.17 14.24
C VAL A 180 -0.44 0.30 14.95
N ARG A 181 -0.98 -0.50 15.87
CA ARG A 181 -2.21 -0.21 16.61
C ARG A 181 -2.18 1.17 17.30
N PRO A 182 -1.08 1.61 17.95
CA PRO A 182 -1.03 2.94 18.55
C PRO A 182 -1.26 4.08 17.55
N LEU A 183 -0.75 3.95 16.32
CA LEU A 183 -0.95 4.95 15.26
C LEU A 183 -2.40 4.98 14.79
N PHE A 184 -3.01 3.82 14.56
CA PHE A 184 -4.42 3.74 14.14
C PHE A 184 -5.37 4.30 15.20
N VAL A 185 -5.12 4.01 16.48
CA VAL A 185 -5.88 4.58 17.60
C VAL A 185 -5.69 6.09 17.68
N ALA A 186 -4.45 6.59 17.57
CA ALA A 186 -4.17 8.02 17.57
C ALA A 186 -4.79 8.75 16.36
N ALA A 187 -4.98 8.07 15.23
CA ALA A 187 -5.69 8.57 14.05
C ALA A 187 -7.23 8.45 14.15
N ASN A 188 -7.75 8.00 15.29
CA ASN A 188 -9.17 7.85 15.56
C ASN A 188 -9.89 6.89 14.59
N MET A 189 -9.20 5.82 14.15
CA MET A 189 -9.79 4.73 13.37
C MET A 189 -10.62 3.79 14.26
N GLN A 190 -11.66 3.18 13.69
CA GLN A 190 -12.44 2.13 14.37
C GLN A 190 -11.88 0.77 13.98
N LEU A 191 -11.42 -0.01 14.96
CA LEU A 191 -10.69 -1.26 14.71
C LEU A 191 -11.50 -2.46 15.21
N ASP A 192 -11.90 -3.34 14.29
CA ASP A 192 -12.30 -4.72 14.59
C ASP A 192 -11.13 -5.64 14.25
N THR A 193 -10.48 -6.23 15.24
CA THR A 193 -9.29 -7.06 15.05
C THR A 193 -9.62 -8.54 15.23
N ALA A 194 -9.25 -9.36 14.23
CA ALA A 194 -9.28 -10.81 14.29
C ALA A 194 -7.85 -11.38 14.16
N PHE A 195 -7.57 -12.45 14.90
CA PHE A 195 -6.29 -13.14 14.86
C PHE A 195 -6.45 -14.47 14.15
N THR A 196 -5.79 -14.64 13.00
CA THR A 196 -5.85 -15.89 12.25
C THR A 196 -4.90 -16.93 12.83
N THR A 197 -5.29 -18.19 12.73
CA THR A 197 -4.68 -19.35 13.36
C THR A 197 -4.22 -20.39 12.34
N TYR A 198 -4.83 -20.44 11.15
CA TYR A 198 -4.44 -21.32 10.03
C TYR A 198 -4.56 -20.61 8.67
N SER A 199 -3.93 -21.19 7.63
CA SER A 199 -4.05 -20.68 6.26
C SER A 199 -5.43 -20.96 5.68
N GLY A 200 -6.02 -19.97 5.03
CA GLY A 200 -7.38 -20.01 4.50
C GLY A 200 -8.42 -19.39 5.44
N GLU A 201 -8.09 -19.13 6.70
CA GLU A 201 -9.03 -18.52 7.65
C GLU A 201 -9.42 -17.10 7.20
N ALA A 202 -8.49 -16.32 6.62
CA ALA A 202 -8.84 -14.99 6.10
C ALA A 202 -9.77 -15.06 4.89
N VAL A 203 -9.69 -16.13 4.08
CA VAL A 203 -10.65 -16.38 2.99
C VAL A 203 -12.06 -16.54 3.56
N GLU A 204 -12.21 -17.34 4.62
CA GLU A 204 -13.50 -17.60 5.27
C GLU A 204 -14.08 -16.34 5.93
N ILE A 205 -13.24 -15.58 6.64
CA ILE A 205 -13.63 -14.32 7.26
C ILE A 205 -14.11 -13.32 6.20
N CYS A 206 -13.32 -13.11 5.14
CA CYS A 206 -13.66 -12.14 4.10
C CYS A 206 -14.85 -12.57 3.24
N ARG A 207 -15.04 -13.88 3.02
CA ARG A 207 -16.23 -14.42 2.35
C ARG A 207 -17.51 -14.08 3.10
N ASN A 208 -17.48 -14.12 4.43
CA ASN A 208 -18.66 -13.90 5.27
C ASN A 208 -18.78 -12.48 5.87
N LEU A 209 -17.86 -11.58 5.52
CA LEU A 209 -17.77 -10.23 6.09
C LEU A 209 -19.00 -9.37 5.73
N ASP A 210 -19.53 -8.59 6.67
CA ASP A 210 -20.45 -7.50 6.32
C ASP A 210 -19.65 -6.35 5.70
N ILE A 211 -19.69 -6.26 4.36
CA ILE A 211 -18.89 -5.29 3.61
C ILE A 211 -19.35 -3.83 3.79
N ASN A 212 -20.55 -3.59 4.34
CA ASN A 212 -21.03 -2.23 4.60
C ASN A 212 -20.53 -1.70 5.96
N ALA A 213 -20.11 -2.59 6.87
CA ALA A 213 -19.64 -2.25 8.20
C ALA A 213 -18.21 -1.67 8.21
N TYR A 214 -17.44 -1.90 7.14
CA TYR A 214 -16.03 -1.51 7.05
C TYR A 214 -15.76 -0.66 5.82
N ASP A 215 -14.71 0.15 5.90
CA ASP A 215 -14.17 0.91 4.78
C ASP A 215 -12.94 0.20 4.19
N VAL A 216 -12.23 -0.58 5.03
CA VAL A 216 -10.96 -1.22 4.70
C VAL A 216 -10.77 -2.55 5.44
N VAL A 217 -10.18 -3.54 4.75
CA VAL A 217 -9.62 -4.76 5.35
C VAL A 217 -8.10 -4.65 5.38
N ILE A 218 -7.49 -4.86 6.55
CA ILE A 218 -6.07 -4.65 6.79
C ILE A 218 -5.37 -5.96 7.21
N PRO A 219 -4.86 -6.76 6.26
CA PRO A 219 -3.95 -7.85 6.58
C PRO A 219 -2.63 -7.35 7.18
N CYS A 220 -2.30 -7.83 8.37
CA CYS A 220 -1.06 -7.60 9.11
C CYS A 220 -0.23 -8.89 9.12
N SER A 221 0.48 -9.15 8.02
CA SER A 221 1.30 -10.35 7.77
C SER A 221 2.22 -10.09 6.56
N GLY A 222 2.56 -11.11 5.77
CA GLY A 222 3.09 -10.93 4.42
C GLY A 222 2.02 -10.92 3.33
N ASP A 223 2.44 -10.89 2.06
CA ASP A 223 1.57 -10.80 0.88
C ASP A 223 0.52 -11.93 0.79
N GLY A 224 0.84 -13.15 1.25
CA GLY A 224 -0.10 -14.28 1.25
C GLY A 224 -1.40 -14.04 2.03
N LEU A 225 -1.37 -13.25 3.12
CA LEU A 225 -2.61 -12.90 3.83
C LEU A 225 -3.46 -11.91 3.03
N ALA A 226 -2.84 -11.00 2.26
CA ALA A 226 -3.56 -10.14 1.33
C ALA A 226 -4.16 -10.95 0.17
N HIS A 227 -3.43 -11.96 -0.32
CA HIS A 227 -3.94 -12.91 -1.31
C HIS A 227 -5.20 -13.63 -0.79
N GLU A 228 -5.19 -14.11 0.45
CA GLU A 228 -6.37 -14.72 1.09
C GLU A 228 -7.55 -13.74 1.19
N VAL A 229 -7.30 -12.47 1.54
CA VAL A 229 -8.33 -11.43 1.61
C VAL A 229 -9.00 -11.20 0.26
N PHE A 230 -8.23 -11.00 -0.82
CA PHE A 230 -8.79 -10.80 -2.16
C PHE A 230 -9.59 -12.02 -2.62
N ASN A 231 -9.09 -13.24 -2.38
CA ASN A 231 -9.79 -14.46 -2.75
C ASN A 231 -11.04 -14.71 -1.90
N GLY A 232 -11.03 -14.31 -0.62
CA GLY A 232 -12.22 -14.36 0.25
C GLY A 232 -13.32 -13.43 -0.25
N LEU A 233 -12.97 -12.19 -0.60
CA LEU A 233 -13.90 -11.23 -1.22
C LEU A 233 -14.39 -11.73 -2.60
N GLY A 234 -13.50 -12.34 -3.39
CA GLY A 234 -13.81 -12.92 -4.69
C GLY A 234 -14.73 -14.15 -4.65
N LYS A 235 -14.82 -14.84 -3.50
CA LYS A 235 -15.71 -16.01 -3.28
C LYS A 235 -17.10 -15.62 -2.78
N ARG A 236 -17.40 -14.32 -2.67
CA ARG A 236 -18.71 -13.83 -2.27
C ARG A 236 -19.72 -13.89 -3.41
N PRO A 237 -21.01 -14.07 -3.12
CA PRO A 237 -22.06 -13.92 -4.13
C PRO A 237 -22.11 -12.49 -4.73
N ASP A 238 -21.73 -11.47 -3.96
CA ASP A 238 -21.64 -10.06 -4.38
C ASP A 238 -20.18 -9.61 -4.57
N ALA A 239 -19.31 -10.50 -5.08
CA ALA A 239 -17.87 -10.27 -5.17
C ALA A 239 -17.48 -8.97 -5.89
N LEU A 240 -18.15 -8.63 -7.01
CA LEU A 240 -17.87 -7.37 -7.72
C LEU A 240 -18.08 -6.15 -6.82
N ARG A 241 -19.20 -6.12 -6.08
CA ARG A 241 -19.51 -5.06 -5.11
C ARG A 241 -18.50 -5.06 -3.97
N ALA A 242 -18.16 -6.23 -3.43
CA ALA A 242 -17.23 -6.39 -2.32
C ALA A 242 -15.83 -5.86 -2.64
N LEU A 243 -15.26 -6.27 -3.78
CA LEU A 243 -13.92 -5.88 -4.22
C LEU A 243 -13.80 -4.38 -4.54
N ARG A 244 -14.89 -3.73 -4.96
CA ARG A 244 -14.94 -2.28 -5.22
C ARG A 244 -15.27 -1.44 -3.98
N THR A 245 -16.02 -2.00 -3.03
CA THR A 245 -16.46 -1.28 -1.82
C THR A 245 -15.41 -1.31 -0.72
N LEU A 246 -14.83 -2.49 -0.43
CA LEU A 246 -13.81 -2.62 0.60
C LEU A 246 -12.43 -2.37 0.00
N ALA A 247 -11.71 -1.38 0.54
CA ALA A 247 -10.31 -1.24 0.23
C ALA A 247 -9.50 -2.35 0.93
N VAL A 248 -8.47 -2.88 0.29
CA VAL A 248 -7.47 -3.74 0.93
C VAL A 248 -6.20 -2.93 1.16
N ALA A 249 -5.68 -2.94 2.39
CA ALA A 249 -4.46 -2.21 2.75
C ALA A 249 -3.50 -3.11 3.52
N HIS A 250 -2.22 -3.14 3.15
CA HIS A 250 -1.27 -4.07 3.74
C HIS A 250 -0.43 -3.42 4.83
N ILE A 251 -0.25 -4.13 5.95
CA ILE A 251 0.75 -3.81 6.97
C ILE A 251 1.82 -4.91 6.96
N PRO A 252 3.08 -4.57 6.66
CA PRO A 252 4.16 -5.53 6.40
C PRO A 252 4.72 -6.13 7.70
N CYS A 253 4.03 -7.12 8.26
CA CYS A 253 4.49 -7.85 9.45
C CYS A 253 5.18 -9.19 9.14
N GLY A 254 5.18 -9.60 7.87
CA GLY A 254 5.72 -10.88 7.39
C GLY A 254 7.04 -10.76 6.63
N SER A 255 7.39 -11.82 5.91
CA SER A 255 8.61 -11.90 5.09
C SER A 255 8.44 -11.36 3.67
N GLY A 256 7.27 -11.58 3.05
CA GLY A 256 6.89 -10.97 1.78
C GLY A 256 6.16 -9.66 2.05
N ASN A 257 6.68 -8.54 1.54
CA ASN A 257 6.12 -7.20 1.80
C ASN A 257 5.97 -6.38 0.52
N ALA A 258 5.75 -7.06 -0.60
CA ALA A 258 5.65 -6.47 -1.92
C ALA A 258 4.53 -5.44 -2.01
N MET A 259 3.33 -5.79 -1.54
CA MET A 259 2.16 -4.90 -1.58
C MET A 259 2.43 -3.58 -0.87
N SER A 260 3.03 -3.62 0.32
CA SER A 260 3.40 -2.42 1.08
C SER A 260 4.48 -1.58 0.39
N CYS A 261 5.49 -2.20 -0.25
CA CYS A 261 6.48 -1.45 -1.03
C CYS A 261 5.82 -0.65 -2.16
N ASN A 262 4.87 -1.24 -2.87
CA ASN A 262 4.20 -0.60 -4.00
C ASN A 262 3.19 0.48 -3.58
N LEU A 263 2.40 0.23 -2.54
CA LEU A 263 1.29 1.12 -2.15
C LEU A 263 1.67 2.15 -1.08
N ASN A 264 2.48 1.73 -0.11
CA ASN A 264 2.85 2.57 1.04
C ASN A 264 4.23 3.23 0.87
N GLY A 265 5.06 2.70 -0.05
CA GLY A 265 6.44 3.18 -0.29
C GLY A 265 7.42 2.77 0.81
N SER A 266 7.01 1.83 1.67
CA SER A 266 7.82 1.34 2.79
C SER A 266 7.44 -0.08 3.15
N HIS A 267 8.42 -0.84 3.63
CA HIS A 267 8.23 -2.16 4.23
C HIS A 267 8.37 -2.13 5.76
N LYS A 268 8.44 -0.94 6.36
CA LYS A 268 8.45 -0.77 7.82
C LYS A 268 7.02 -0.59 8.34
N PRO A 269 6.59 -1.39 9.33
CA PRO A 269 5.19 -1.40 9.81
C PRO A 269 4.63 -0.03 10.21
N ALA A 270 5.38 0.78 10.95
CA ALA A 270 4.92 2.09 11.42
C ALA A 270 4.79 3.13 10.29
N GLU A 271 5.71 3.11 9.31
CA GLU A 271 5.63 3.96 8.11
C GLU A 271 4.46 3.54 7.22
N ALA A 272 4.26 2.23 7.04
CA ALA A 272 3.10 1.68 6.34
C ALA A 272 1.79 2.04 7.03
N ALA A 273 1.73 2.00 8.37
CA ALA A 273 0.55 2.41 9.12
C ALA A 273 0.19 3.88 8.89
N LEU A 274 1.19 4.78 8.89
CA LEU A 274 0.96 6.19 8.55
C LEU A 274 0.44 6.35 7.12
N ALA A 275 1.01 5.62 6.15
CA ALA A 275 0.54 5.59 4.78
C ALA A 275 -0.89 5.06 4.64
N VAL A 276 -1.30 4.06 5.42
CA VAL A 276 -2.68 3.54 5.44
C VAL A 276 -3.65 4.54 6.08
N ILE A 277 -3.25 5.22 7.16
CA ILE A 277 -4.04 6.30 7.76
C ILE A 277 -4.31 7.41 6.74
N LYS A 278 -3.26 7.83 6.03
CA LYS A 278 -3.29 8.87 4.99
C LYS A 278 -3.63 8.35 3.60
N GLY A 279 -3.94 7.06 3.50
CA GLY A 279 -4.15 6.40 2.23
C GLY A 279 -5.42 6.88 1.55
N VAL A 280 -5.31 7.13 0.26
CA VAL A 280 -6.42 7.42 -0.64
C VAL A 280 -6.88 6.13 -1.30
N ARG A 281 -8.18 6.04 -1.58
CA ARG A 281 -8.72 4.88 -2.30
C ARG A 281 -8.16 4.87 -3.71
N THR A 282 -7.68 3.72 -4.15
CA THR A 282 -7.06 3.55 -5.47
C THR A 282 -7.62 2.30 -6.12
N PRO A 283 -8.19 2.40 -7.34
CA PRO A 283 -8.59 1.22 -8.10
C PRO A 283 -7.38 0.32 -8.34
N LEU A 284 -7.60 -0.99 -8.26
CA LEU A 284 -6.59 -2.02 -8.47
C LEU A 284 -7.08 -3.03 -9.51
N ASP A 285 -6.26 -3.29 -10.52
CA ASP A 285 -6.46 -4.41 -11.43
C ASP A 285 -6.20 -5.72 -10.72
N LEU A 286 -7.06 -6.71 -10.95
CA LEU A 286 -6.90 -8.05 -10.41
C LEU A 286 -6.89 -9.06 -11.55
N MET A 287 -6.03 -10.07 -11.42
CA MET A 287 -5.85 -11.11 -12.43
C MET A 287 -6.63 -12.35 -12.02
N SER A 288 -7.56 -12.80 -12.86
CA SER A 288 -8.18 -14.12 -12.69
C SER A 288 -7.26 -15.19 -13.24
N VAL A 289 -6.94 -16.18 -12.42
CA VAL A 289 -6.18 -17.37 -12.78
C VAL A 289 -7.14 -18.56 -12.83
N THR A 290 -7.15 -19.29 -13.94
CA THR A 290 -7.94 -20.52 -14.11
C THR A 290 -7.03 -21.73 -14.25
N GLN A 291 -7.36 -22.81 -13.54
CA GLN A 291 -6.58 -24.05 -13.50
C GLN A 291 -7.47 -25.28 -13.29
N GLY A 292 -7.04 -26.45 -13.79
CA GLY A 292 -7.79 -27.71 -13.69
C GLY A 292 -8.99 -27.80 -14.64
N GLY A 293 -9.88 -28.76 -14.42
CA GLY A 293 -11.06 -28.98 -15.26
C GLY A 293 -10.84 -29.90 -16.48
N ALA A 294 -9.68 -30.57 -16.56
CA ALA A 294 -9.41 -31.54 -17.61
C ALA A 294 -10.07 -32.90 -17.28
N GLY A 295 -11.29 -33.13 -17.79
CA GLY A 295 -12.04 -34.39 -17.64
C GLY A 295 -13.54 -34.14 -17.39
N GLU A 296 -14.40 -35.15 -17.62
CA GLU A 296 -15.86 -35.02 -17.50
C GLU A 296 -16.35 -34.64 -16.08
N ASP A 297 -15.54 -34.89 -15.03
CA ASP A 297 -15.92 -34.71 -13.62
C ASP A 297 -15.04 -33.71 -12.83
N SER A 298 -14.23 -32.88 -13.52
CA SER A 298 -13.30 -31.93 -12.88
C SER A 298 -13.80 -30.49 -12.96
N GLU A 299 -13.94 -29.81 -11.82
CA GLU A 299 -14.28 -28.37 -11.81
C GLU A 299 -13.06 -27.50 -12.14
N THR A 300 -13.27 -26.48 -12.97
CA THR A 300 -12.26 -25.43 -13.22
C THR A 300 -12.16 -24.52 -11.99
N ARG A 301 -10.97 -24.41 -11.41
CA ARG A 301 -10.72 -23.50 -10.28
C ARG A 301 -10.39 -22.10 -10.81
N ARG A 302 -11.07 -21.07 -10.28
CA ARG A 302 -10.74 -19.67 -10.51
C ARG A 302 -10.26 -19.02 -9.21
N THR A 303 -9.04 -18.49 -9.23
CA THR A 303 -8.46 -17.70 -8.13
C THR A 303 -8.11 -16.30 -8.61
N LEU A 304 -8.00 -15.36 -7.68
CA LEU A 304 -7.51 -14.01 -7.95
C LEU A 304 -6.05 -13.90 -7.57
N SER A 305 -5.30 -13.18 -8.40
CA SER A 305 -3.93 -12.76 -8.15
C SER A 305 -3.85 -11.25 -8.24
N PHE A 306 -3.17 -10.62 -7.27
CA PHE A 306 -3.02 -9.17 -7.22
C PHE A 306 -1.58 -8.71 -7.50
N LEU A 307 -0.60 -9.61 -7.30
CA LEU A 307 0.82 -9.31 -7.30
C LEU A 307 1.51 -9.86 -8.55
N SER A 308 1.63 -11.18 -8.67
CA SER A 308 2.46 -11.79 -9.72
C SER A 308 2.23 -13.29 -9.93
N GLN A 309 2.66 -13.81 -11.08
CA GLN A 309 2.72 -15.24 -11.39
C GLN A 309 4.06 -15.59 -12.01
N SER A 310 4.72 -16.64 -11.52
CA SER A 310 6.03 -17.06 -12.02
C SER A 310 6.15 -18.56 -12.29
N VAL A 311 6.94 -18.88 -13.32
CA VAL A 311 7.41 -20.22 -13.67
C VAL A 311 8.89 -20.13 -14.03
N GLY A 312 9.66 -21.13 -13.64
CA GLY A 312 11.10 -21.19 -13.89
C GLY A 312 11.93 -20.73 -12.68
N ILE A 313 13.08 -20.12 -12.93
CA ILE A 313 14.09 -19.90 -11.88
C ILE A 313 13.60 -19.07 -10.68
N ILE A 314 12.69 -18.12 -10.89
CA ILE A 314 12.12 -17.31 -9.80
C ILE A 314 11.19 -18.17 -8.93
N ALA A 315 10.27 -18.92 -9.53
CA ALA A 315 9.36 -19.81 -8.80
C ALA A 315 10.13 -20.91 -8.05
N GLU A 316 11.14 -21.51 -8.69
CA GLU A 316 12.04 -22.48 -8.07
C GLU A 316 12.82 -21.89 -6.89
N SER A 317 13.28 -20.65 -7.01
CA SER A 317 14.06 -20.01 -5.95
C SER A 317 13.19 -19.57 -4.78
N ASP A 318 11.92 -19.19 -5.02
CA ASP A 318 11.01 -18.81 -3.96
C ASP A 318 10.43 -20.03 -3.24
N LEU A 319 9.88 -20.99 -4.00
CA LEU A 319 9.18 -22.15 -3.44
C LEU A 319 10.14 -23.31 -3.14
N GLY A 320 11.14 -23.55 -3.99
CA GLY A 320 12.13 -24.61 -3.79
C GLY A 320 13.12 -24.33 -2.66
N THR A 321 13.07 -23.15 -2.04
CA THR A 321 13.91 -22.78 -0.88
C THR A 321 13.12 -22.60 0.41
N GLU A 322 11.86 -23.05 0.48
CA GLU A 322 11.03 -22.90 1.69
C GLU A 322 11.63 -23.58 2.93
N ASN A 323 12.30 -24.72 2.75
CA ASN A 323 13.04 -25.40 3.80
C ASN A 323 14.23 -24.57 4.35
N MET A 324 14.64 -23.50 3.64
CA MET A 324 15.70 -22.56 4.00
C MET A 324 15.17 -21.24 4.57
N ARG A 325 13.89 -21.15 4.97
CA ARG A 325 13.30 -19.93 5.57
C ARG A 325 14.10 -19.40 6.79
N TRP A 326 14.85 -20.26 7.48
CA TRP A 326 15.75 -19.86 8.57
C TRP A 326 16.88 -18.90 8.13
N MET A 327 17.23 -18.87 6.84
CA MET A 327 18.24 -17.98 6.27
C MET A 327 17.71 -16.57 5.97
N GLY A 328 16.40 -16.33 6.14
CA GLY A 328 15.78 -15.07 5.77
C GLY A 328 15.94 -14.75 4.28
N PRO A 329 16.15 -13.47 3.89
CA PRO A 329 16.28 -13.08 2.48
C PRO A 329 17.43 -13.73 1.72
N MET A 330 18.49 -14.20 2.40
CA MET A 330 19.64 -14.83 1.74
C MET A 330 19.28 -16.15 1.02
N ARG A 331 18.17 -16.80 1.41
CA ARG A 331 17.70 -18.04 0.78
C ARG A 331 17.47 -17.89 -0.73
N PHE A 332 17.00 -16.72 -1.15
CA PHE A 332 16.73 -16.41 -2.55
C PHE A 332 18.01 -16.39 -3.37
N ASN A 333 19.06 -15.74 -2.86
CA ASN A 333 20.37 -15.69 -3.52
C ASN A 333 20.99 -17.08 -3.66
N VAL A 334 20.83 -17.94 -2.64
CA VAL A 334 21.30 -19.33 -2.69
C VAL A 334 20.49 -20.15 -3.69
N GLY A 335 19.16 -20.02 -3.70
CA GLY A 335 18.28 -20.68 -4.68
C GLY A 335 18.69 -20.33 -6.11
N VAL A 336 18.82 -19.03 -6.38
CA VAL A 336 19.26 -18.50 -7.66
C VAL A 336 20.64 -19.06 -8.03
N ALA A 337 21.64 -18.93 -7.15
CA ALA A 337 23.00 -19.44 -7.42
C ALA A 337 23.03 -20.94 -7.72
N GLN A 338 22.30 -21.76 -6.96
CA GLN A 338 22.19 -23.20 -7.18
C GLN A 338 21.57 -23.53 -8.55
N ARG A 339 20.62 -22.74 -9.04
CA ARG A 339 19.90 -23.03 -10.29
C ARG A 339 20.65 -22.54 -11.51
N ILE A 340 21.34 -21.41 -11.42
CA ILE A 340 22.24 -20.96 -12.50
C ILE A 340 23.32 -22.02 -12.77
N LEU A 341 23.90 -22.61 -11.72
CA LEU A 341 24.92 -23.66 -11.86
C LEU A 341 24.41 -24.93 -12.56
N HIS A 342 23.10 -25.15 -12.59
CA HIS A 342 22.47 -26.29 -13.26
C HIS A 342 21.89 -25.95 -14.65
N GLY A 343 21.98 -24.70 -15.12
CA GLY A 343 21.60 -24.30 -16.49
C GLY A 343 20.21 -24.75 -16.92
N ARG A 344 19.19 -24.53 -16.09
CA ARG A 344 17.84 -25.07 -16.33
C ARG A 344 17.04 -24.26 -17.34
N ILE A 345 16.69 -24.91 -18.44
CA ILE A 345 15.58 -24.54 -19.32
C ILE A 345 14.33 -25.22 -18.76
N TYR A 346 13.20 -24.53 -18.83
CA TYR A 346 11.89 -25.01 -18.38
C TYR A 346 10.97 -25.12 -19.60
N PRO A 347 10.86 -26.30 -20.23
CA PRO A 347 10.01 -26.45 -21.41
C PRO A 347 8.55 -26.08 -21.12
N CYS A 348 8.01 -25.17 -21.91
CA CYS A 348 6.61 -24.77 -21.85
C CYS A 348 6.14 -24.22 -23.20
N THR A 349 4.84 -24.00 -23.32
CA THR A 349 4.22 -23.19 -24.38
C THR A 349 3.50 -22.02 -23.72
N VAL A 350 3.72 -20.80 -24.22
CA VAL A 350 3.00 -19.61 -23.79
C VAL A 350 2.31 -18.99 -24.99
N ALA A 351 0.99 -18.82 -24.90
CA ALA A 351 0.21 -17.99 -25.82
C ALA A 351 -0.30 -16.77 -25.04
N ALA A 352 -0.19 -15.57 -25.61
CA ALA A 352 -0.55 -14.33 -24.92
C ALA A 352 -1.25 -13.32 -25.83
N LYS A 353 -2.19 -12.56 -25.24
CA LYS A 353 -2.74 -11.34 -25.84
C LYS A 353 -1.79 -10.18 -25.54
N VAL A 354 -0.91 -9.87 -26.49
CA VAL A 354 0.06 -8.78 -26.37
C VAL A 354 -0.57 -7.47 -26.84
N GLU A 355 -0.60 -6.47 -25.95
CA GLU A 355 -1.05 -5.12 -26.30
C GLU A 355 0.14 -4.24 -26.69
N ILE A 356 1.27 -4.36 -25.95
CA ILE A 356 2.50 -3.62 -26.24
C ILE A 356 3.69 -4.56 -26.17
N GLY A 357 4.30 -4.82 -27.33
CA GLY A 357 5.35 -5.82 -27.49
C GLY A 357 6.78 -5.35 -27.22
N GLU A 358 7.03 -4.04 -27.25
CA GLU A 358 8.37 -3.45 -27.20
C GLU A 358 8.53 -2.46 -26.05
N LYS A 359 9.75 -2.43 -25.48
CA LYS A 359 10.09 -1.58 -24.32
C LYS A 359 9.82 -0.09 -24.54
N ALA A 360 10.05 0.41 -25.75
CA ALA A 360 9.81 1.82 -26.08
C ALA A 360 8.33 2.19 -25.95
N GLY A 361 7.43 1.38 -26.52
CA GLY A 361 5.98 1.56 -26.39
C GLY A 361 5.52 1.42 -24.94
N VAL A 362 6.11 0.49 -24.18
CA VAL A 362 5.79 0.32 -22.75
C VAL A 362 6.15 1.59 -21.95
N LYS A 363 7.30 2.22 -22.20
CA LYS A 363 7.65 3.49 -21.55
C LYS A 363 6.72 4.63 -21.96
N ALA A 364 6.37 4.71 -23.24
CA ALA A 364 5.45 5.73 -23.76
C ALA A 364 4.07 5.58 -23.11
N HIS A 365 3.55 4.35 -23.01
CA HIS A 365 2.31 4.03 -22.31
C HIS A 365 2.37 4.43 -20.83
N TYR A 366 3.42 4.02 -20.12
CA TYR A 366 3.59 4.39 -18.71
C TYR A 366 3.58 5.92 -18.51
N ARG A 367 4.26 6.66 -19.40
CA ARG A 367 4.23 8.13 -19.35
C ARG A 367 2.81 8.68 -19.54
N ARG A 368 2.05 8.19 -20.53
CA ARG A 368 0.66 8.63 -20.77
C ARG A 368 -0.21 8.43 -19.51
N GLU A 369 -0.10 7.27 -18.88
CA GLU A 369 -0.84 6.98 -17.64
C GLU A 369 -0.44 7.90 -16.48
N ARG A 370 0.86 8.18 -16.31
CA ARG A 370 1.34 9.09 -15.25
C ARG A 370 0.92 10.54 -15.48
N ASP A 371 0.93 11.00 -16.72
CA ASP A 371 0.44 12.33 -17.10
C ASP A 371 -1.07 12.46 -16.84
N ALA A 372 -1.85 11.43 -17.23
CA ALA A 372 -3.30 11.39 -16.99
C ALA A 372 -3.66 11.41 -15.50
N GLN A 373 -2.96 10.63 -14.67
CA GLN A 373 -3.15 10.62 -13.22
C GLN A 373 -2.84 11.97 -12.56
N THR A 374 -1.81 12.66 -13.05
CA THR A 374 -1.42 13.99 -12.53
C THR A 374 -2.48 15.04 -12.85
N ASN A 375 -2.99 15.04 -14.08
CA ASN A 375 -4.04 15.98 -14.52
C ASN A 375 -5.38 15.75 -13.81
N ASN A 376 -5.75 14.50 -13.53
CA ASN A 376 -6.95 14.20 -12.75
C ASN A 376 -6.81 14.58 -11.28
N SER A 377 -5.61 14.52 -10.72
CA SER A 377 -5.34 14.93 -9.32
C SER A 377 -5.40 16.45 -9.12
N THR A 378 -5.23 17.25 -10.18
CA THR A 378 -5.39 18.72 -10.13
C THR A 378 -6.83 19.20 -10.22
N ASN A 379 -7.74 18.34 -10.70
CA ASN A 379 -9.18 18.61 -10.81
C ASN A 379 -9.95 17.81 -9.75
N VAL A 380 -9.76 18.11 -8.47
CA VAL A 380 -10.59 17.55 -7.39
C VAL A 380 -11.88 18.38 -7.29
N PRO A 381 -13.08 17.84 -7.58
CA PRO A 381 -14.33 18.54 -7.30
C PRO A 381 -14.47 18.72 -5.79
N ARG A 382 -14.83 19.92 -5.34
CA ARG A 382 -15.16 20.19 -3.94
C ARG A 382 -16.39 19.37 -3.56
N GLU A 383 -16.37 18.75 -2.38
CA GLU A 383 -17.54 18.04 -1.82
C GLU A 383 -18.76 18.96 -1.85
N GLY A 384 -19.74 18.64 -2.71
CA GLY A 384 -20.97 19.42 -2.86
C GLY A 384 -21.50 19.51 -4.30
N GLU A 385 -20.63 19.37 -5.32
CA GLU A 385 -21.07 19.36 -6.71
C GLU A 385 -21.31 17.92 -7.18
N ARG A 386 -22.56 17.44 -7.06
CA ARG A 386 -23.04 16.38 -7.95
C ARG A 386 -23.06 16.95 -9.36
N SER A 387 -21.98 16.78 -10.10
CA SER A 387 -22.00 16.95 -11.54
C SER A 387 -22.89 15.85 -12.11
N GLU A 388 -24.05 16.24 -12.65
CA GLU A 388 -24.78 15.42 -13.62
C GLU A 388 -23.90 15.31 -14.87
N ALA A 389 -22.97 14.37 -14.84
CA ALA A 389 -22.18 14.03 -16.01
C ALA A 389 -23.09 13.29 -17.00
N GLN A 390 -23.22 13.91 -18.18
CA GLN A 390 -23.84 13.32 -19.35
C GLN A 390 -23.23 11.96 -19.68
N ASP A 391 -24.15 11.01 -19.82
CA ASP A 391 -24.13 9.70 -20.46
C ASP A 391 -22.89 9.35 -21.32
N GLY A 392 -22.23 8.25 -20.98
CA GLY A 392 -21.17 7.63 -21.78
C GLY A 392 -20.05 6.92 -21.01
N GLY A 393 -20.36 5.84 -20.28
CA GLY A 393 -19.35 4.85 -19.85
C GLY A 393 -19.24 4.60 -18.35
N ALA A 394 -19.73 3.43 -17.93
CA ALA A 394 -19.42 2.70 -16.68
C ALA A 394 -19.54 3.46 -15.32
N GLY A 395 -20.73 3.35 -14.71
CA GLY A 395 -20.84 3.01 -13.28
C GLY A 395 -20.91 4.15 -12.27
N SER A 396 -22.09 4.79 -12.15
CA SER A 396 -22.48 5.57 -10.96
C SER A 396 -22.61 4.65 -9.73
N PRO A 397 -22.28 5.08 -8.48
CA PRO A 397 -22.25 4.22 -7.30
C PRO A 397 -23.61 3.63 -6.86
N ASN A 398 -24.71 4.05 -7.47
CA ASN A 398 -26.06 3.62 -7.13
C ASN A 398 -26.63 2.53 -8.06
N ALA A 399 -25.79 1.83 -8.83
CA ALA A 399 -26.20 0.74 -9.72
C ALA A 399 -25.31 -0.53 -9.62
N LEU A 400 -24.74 -0.81 -8.45
CA LEU A 400 -24.13 -2.13 -8.18
C LEU A 400 -25.21 -3.01 -7.53
N ASP A 401 -26.06 -3.59 -8.36
CA ASP A 401 -27.08 -4.54 -7.93
C ASP A 401 -26.43 -5.72 -7.18
N ALA A 402 -27.12 -6.17 -6.12
CA ALA A 402 -26.73 -7.31 -5.33
C ALA A 402 -26.90 -8.61 -6.16
N GLY A 403 -25.82 -9.34 -6.40
CA GLY A 403 -25.89 -10.68 -7.02
C GLY A 403 -24.84 -10.97 -8.10
N GLU A 404 -24.02 -9.99 -8.47
CA GLU A 404 -22.94 -10.22 -9.44
C GLU A 404 -21.70 -10.72 -8.69
N GLY A 405 -21.37 -12.00 -8.88
CA GLY A 405 -20.13 -12.61 -8.42
C GLY A 405 -18.91 -11.99 -9.10
N LEU A 406 -17.90 -12.78 -9.43
CA LEU A 406 -16.79 -12.25 -10.24
C LEU A 406 -17.26 -11.94 -11.66
N PRO A 407 -16.72 -10.89 -12.31
CA PRO A 407 -17.00 -10.62 -13.72
C PRO A 407 -16.75 -11.87 -14.59
N PRO A 408 -17.52 -12.07 -15.67
CA PRO A 408 -17.23 -13.15 -16.61
C PRO A 408 -15.84 -13.00 -17.22
N LEU A 409 -15.22 -14.12 -17.60
CA LEU A 409 -13.91 -14.14 -18.27
C LEU A 409 -14.09 -13.84 -19.76
N ARG A 410 -13.41 -12.82 -20.27
CA ARG A 410 -13.45 -12.41 -21.68
C ARG A 410 -12.87 -13.48 -22.61
N TYR A 411 -11.83 -14.19 -22.16
CA TYR A 411 -11.11 -15.18 -22.96
C TYR A 411 -11.40 -16.62 -22.55
N GLY A 412 -12.50 -16.84 -21.82
CA GLY A 412 -12.85 -18.14 -21.27
C GLY A 412 -11.86 -18.63 -20.21
N THR A 413 -11.79 -19.94 -20.05
CA THR A 413 -10.98 -20.67 -19.07
C THR A 413 -9.82 -21.42 -19.72
N ILE A 414 -9.00 -22.08 -18.91
CA ILE A 414 -7.95 -23.00 -19.35
C ILE A 414 -8.46 -24.14 -20.27
N ASN A 415 -9.74 -24.52 -20.18
CA ASN A 415 -10.34 -25.62 -20.95
C ASN A 415 -10.90 -25.18 -22.30
N ASP A 416 -11.04 -23.87 -22.54
CA ASP A 416 -11.52 -23.33 -23.81
C ASP A 416 -10.40 -23.29 -24.86
N LYS A 417 -10.76 -23.16 -26.14
CA LYS A 417 -9.77 -22.96 -27.22
C LYS A 417 -9.02 -21.64 -26.98
N VAL A 418 -7.70 -21.66 -27.12
CA VAL A 418 -6.90 -20.41 -27.12
C VAL A 418 -7.41 -19.49 -28.24
N PRO A 419 -7.71 -18.21 -27.96
CA PRO A 419 -8.17 -17.28 -28.98
C PRO A 419 -7.18 -17.13 -30.14
N GLU A 420 -7.69 -16.96 -31.36
CA GLU A 420 -6.88 -16.98 -32.60
C GLU A 420 -5.98 -15.75 -32.75
N ASP A 421 -6.30 -14.66 -32.07
CA ASP A 421 -5.54 -13.41 -32.06
C ASP A 421 -4.41 -13.37 -31.01
N TRP A 422 -4.21 -14.46 -30.27
CA TRP A 422 -3.11 -14.59 -29.32
C TRP A 422 -1.82 -15.02 -30.02
N VAL A 423 -0.71 -14.44 -29.58
CA VAL A 423 0.63 -14.73 -30.12
C VAL A 423 1.30 -15.80 -29.27
N VAL A 424 1.87 -16.82 -29.92
CA VAL A 424 2.74 -17.80 -29.25
C VAL A 424 4.11 -17.16 -29.03
N LEU A 425 4.53 -17.09 -27.78
CA LEU A 425 5.81 -16.48 -27.40
C LEU A 425 6.96 -17.49 -27.55
N PRO A 426 8.19 -17.02 -27.86
CA PRO A 426 9.36 -17.90 -27.95
C PRO A 426 9.72 -18.43 -26.55
N THR A 427 9.55 -19.74 -26.33
CA THR A 427 9.75 -20.40 -25.04
C THR A 427 10.67 -21.61 -25.11
N GLU A 428 11.34 -21.85 -26.24
CA GLU A 428 12.23 -23.00 -26.46
C GLU A 428 13.38 -23.06 -25.47
N ARG A 429 13.83 -21.88 -25.02
CA ARG A 429 14.95 -21.70 -24.07
C ARG A 429 14.50 -21.01 -22.78
N MET A 430 13.21 -21.09 -22.44
CA MET A 430 12.65 -20.35 -21.30
C MET A 430 13.41 -20.68 -20.02
N GLY A 431 14.04 -19.66 -19.42
CA GLY A 431 14.69 -19.76 -18.10
C GLY A 431 13.85 -19.15 -16.99
N ASN A 432 13.18 -18.04 -17.33
CA ASN A 432 12.26 -17.37 -16.43
C ASN A 432 11.05 -16.85 -17.19
N PHE A 433 9.87 -17.13 -16.65
CA PHE A 433 8.62 -16.48 -16.98
C PHE A 433 8.12 -15.78 -15.72
N TYR A 434 7.91 -14.47 -15.80
CA TYR A 434 7.39 -13.71 -14.67
C TYR A 434 6.40 -12.65 -15.15
N CYS A 435 5.15 -12.76 -14.71
CA CYS A 435 4.12 -11.76 -14.98
C CYS A 435 3.73 -11.05 -13.67
N GLY A 436 3.53 -9.73 -13.71
CA GLY A 436 3.27 -8.94 -12.52
C GLY A 436 2.35 -7.76 -12.76
N ASN A 437 1.63 -7.38 -11.71
CA ASN A 437 0.71 -6.24 -11.66
C ASN A 437 1.17 -5.15 -10.67
N MET A 438 2.28 -5.39 -9.97
CA MET A 438 2.95 -4.41 -9.13
C MET A 438 4.45 -4.40 -9.43
N ALA A 439 5.14 -3.29 -9.15
CA ALA A 439 6.54 -3.11 -9.54
C ALA A 439 7.53 -3.89 -8.68
N TYR A 440 7.42 -3.74 -7.36
CA TYR A 440 8.32 -4.36 -6.39
C TYR A 440 7.80 -5.73 -5.94
N MET A 441 8.62 -6.76 -6.04
CA MET A 441 8.29 -8.12 -5.55
C MET A 441 8.77 -8.38 -4.12
N THR A 442 9.71 -7.57 -3.66
CA THR A 442 10.23 -7.53 -2.28
C THR A 442 10.99 -6.19 -2.13
N PRO A 443 11.35 -5.72 -0.92
CA PRO A 443 12.12 -4.48 -0.78
C PRO A 443 13.39 -4.50 -1.66
N GLY A 444 13.53 -3.50 -2.52
CA GLY A 444 14.68 -3.35 -3.43
C GLY A 444 14.64 -4.20 -4.70
N ALA A 445 13.59 -5.01 -4.92
CA ALA A 445 13.48 -5.87 -6.10
C ALA A 445 12.38 -5.40 -7.06
N ASN A 446 12.69 -4.41 -7.91
CA ASN A 446 11.78 -3.90 -8.93
C ASN A 446 11.90 -4.70 -10.23
N PHE A 447 10.94 -5.57 -10.49
CA PHE A 447 10.89 -6.36 -11.73
C PHE A 447 10.00 -5.72 -12.79
N PHE A 448 8.99 -4.95 -12.38
CA PHE A 448 7.96 -4.43 -13.27
C PHE A 448 7.79 -2.91 -13.14
N PRO A 449 8.83 -2.11 -13.47
CA PRO A 449 8.83 -0.68 -13.21
C PRO A 449 7.79 0.09 -14.01
N ALA A 450 7.18 -0.50 -15.04
CA ALA A 450 6.14 0.11 -15.87
C ALA A 450 4.71 -0.28 -15.46
N THR A 451 4.51 -0.96 -14.34
CA THR A 451 3.18 -1.29 -13.83
C THR A 451 2.42 -0.06 -13.36
N ASN A 452 1.11 -0.07 -13.59
CA ASN A 452 0.16 0.90 -13.03
C ASN A 452 -0.90 0.14 -12.23
N PRO A 453 -1.56 0.79 -11.25
CA PRO A 453 -2.57 0.13 -10.47
C PRO A 453 -3.84 -0.22 -11.24
N HIS A 454 -4.15 0.48 -12.34
CA HIS A 454 -5.41 0.26 -13.07
C HIS A 454 -5.35 0.64 -14.57
N ASP A 455 -4.30 0.26 -15.29
CA ASP A 455 -4.20 0.50 -16.74
C ASP A 455 -4.82 -0.63 -17.59
N GLY A 456 -5.40 -1.65 -16.95
CA GLY A 456 -6.02 -2.79 -17.59
C GLY A 456 -5.02 -3.76 -18.21
N MET A 457 -3.73 -3.67 -17.86
CA MET A 457 -2.66 -4.50 -18.39
C MET A 457 -1.77 -5.06 -17.28
N MET A 458 -1.18 -6.22 -17.52
CA MET A 458 -0.13 -6.80 -16.69
C MET A 458 1.19 -6.84 -17.45
N ASP A 459 2.29 -6.79 -16.71
CA ASP A 459 3.62 -6.69 -17.28
C ASP A 459 4.24 -8.09 -17.31
N LEU A 460 4.69 -8.52 -18.49
CA LEU A 460 5.34 -9.81 -18.70
C LEU A 460 6.83 -9.63 -18.95
N VAL A 461 7.63 -10.28 -18.11
CA VAL A 461 9.07 -10.38 -18.17
C VAL A 461 9.48 -11.81 -18.51
N MET A 462 10.35 -11.97 -19.49
CA MET A 462 10.95 -13.27 -19.83
C MET A 462 12.44 -13.13 -20.11
N ASN A 463 13.20 -14.16 -19.76
CA ASN A 463 14.59 -14.32 -20.19
C ASN A 463 14.94 -15.79 -20.41
N ASP A 464 15.94 -16.02 -21.25
CA ASP A 464 16.42 -17.36 -21.58
C ASP A 464 17.21 -17.97 -20.42
N GLY A 465 17.19 -19.30 -20.33
CA GLY A 465 17.86 -20.10 -19.30
C GLY A 465 19.26 -20.58 -19.69
N ASP A 466 19.60 -20.54 -20.99
CA ASP A 466 20.91 -20.93 -21.52
C ASP A 466 21.94 -19.77 -21.49
N ILE A 467 21.65 -18.70 -20.75
CA ILE A 467 22.57 -17.59 -20.56
C ILE A 467 23.72 -17.98 -19.61
N GLY A 468 24.95 -17.58 -19.95
CA GLY A 468 26.12 -17.86 -19.13
C GLY A 468 26.05 -17.21 -17.74
N PHE A 469 26.68 -17.84 -16.74
CA PHE A 469 26.64 -17.41 -15.32
C PHE A 469 26.94 -15.92 -15.10
N SER A 470 27.94 -15.36 -15.80
CA SER A 470 28.29 -13.95 -15.68
C SER A 470 27.17 -13.01 -16.12
N LYS A 471 26.53 -13.33 -17.26
CA LYS A 471 25.38 -12.57 -17.78
C LYS A 471 24.17 -12.67 -16.87
N TYR A 472 23.95 -13.86 -16.28
CA TYR A 472 22.89 -14.02 -15.29
C TYR A 472 23.16 -13.20 -14.02
N LEU A 473 24.42 -13.19 -13.54
CA LEU A 473 24.78 -12.36 -12.38
C LEU A 473 24.57 -10.87 -12.65
N GLU A 474 24.93 -10.40 -13.86
CA GLU A 474 24.64 -9.04 -14.31
C GLU A 474 23.14 -8.75 -14.34
N LEU A 475 22.33 -9.68 -14.84
CA LEU A 475 20.88 -9.60 -14.84
C LEU A 475 20.32 -9.43 -13.41
N MET A 476 20.78 -10.23 -12.45
CA MET A 476 20.32 -10.11 -11.05
C MET A 476 20.76 -8.79 -10.41
N MET A 477 22.01 -8.39 -10.62
CA MET A 477 22.52 -7.10 -10.11
C MET A 477 21.79 -5.90 -10.71
N SER A 478 21.24 -6.02 -11.93
CA SER A 478 20.49 -4.94 -12.57
C SER A 478 19.16 -4.63 -11.87
N ILE A 479 18.60 -5.58 -11.11
CA ILE A 479 17.37 -5.38 -10.34
C ILE A 479 17.62 -4.37 -9.23
N GLU A 480 18.66 -4.58 -8.42
CA GLU A 480 19.04 -3.67 -7.33
C GLU A 480 19.50 -2.29 -7.85
N LYS A 481 20.06 -2.25 -9.07
CA LYS A 481 20.47 -1.02 -9.75
C LYS A 481 19.33 -0.30 -10.47
N GLU A 482 18.09 -0.82 -10.39
CA GLU A 482 16.92 -0.32 -11.10
C GLU A 482 17.11 -0.20 -12.64
N SER A 483 17.98 -1.03 -13.22
CA SER A 483 18.26 -1.07 -14.67
C SER A 483 17.80 -2.37 -15.35
N PHE A 484 17.10 -3.25 -14.62
CA PHE A 484 16.58 -4.52 -15.12
C PHE A 484 15.72 -4.37 -16.38
N PHE A 485 14.86 -3.36 -16.43
CA PHE A 485 14.03 -3.07 -17.60
C PHE A 485 14.87 -2.82 -18.87
N GLU A 486 16.04 -2.19 -18.76
CA GLU A 486 16.92 -1.89 -19.92
C GLU A 486 17.77 -3.09 -20.36
N GLN A 487 17.84 -4.16 -19.58
CA GLN A 487 18.71 -5.29 -19.87
C GLN A 487 18.37 -5.94 -21.22
N PRO A 488 19.33 -6.10 -22.15
CA PRO A 488 19.06 -6.71 -23.46
C PRO A 488 18.57 -8.16 -23.39
N LEU A 489 18.91 -8.87 -22.30
CA LEU A 489 18.48 -10.25 -22.06
C LEU A 489 17.04 -10.35 -21.51
N VAL A 490 16.44 -9.21 -21.17
CA VAL A 490 15.07 -9.14 -20.67
C VAL A 490 14.15 -8.77 -21.80
N SER A 491 13.20 -9.65 -22.08
CA SER A 491 12.02 -9.31 -22.83
C SER A 491 10.97 -8.73 -21.89
N TYR A 492 10.34 -7.60 -22.26
CA TYR A 492 9.34 -6.91 -21.45
C TYR A 492 8.16 -6.51 -22.32
N ARG A 493 6.94 -6.91 -21.92
CA ARG A 493 5.70 -6.64 -22.67
C ARG A 493 4.56 -6.23 -21.75
N LYS A 494 3.58 -5.50 -22.29
CA LYS A 494 2.25 -5.35 -21.67
C LYS A 494 1.28 -6.32 -22.34
N ILE A 495 0.57 -7.10 -21.53
CA ILE A 495 -0.39 -8.10 -21.98
C ILE A 495 -1.69 -7.98 -21.19
N THR A 496 -2.79 -8.48 -21.76
CA THR A 496 -4.11 -8.51 -21.09
C THR A 496 -4.53 -9.92 -20.68
N ALA A 497 -3.96 -10.95 -21.31
CA ALA A 497 -4.17 -12.34 -20.96
C ALA A 497 -3.05 -13.25 -21.47
N TYR A 498 -2.89 -14.41 -20.86
CA TYR A 498 -2.02 -15.47 -21.37
C TYR A 498 -2.43 -16.86 -20.88
N ARG A 499 -1.94 -17.89 -21.55
CA ARG A 499 -2.01 -19.29 -21.17
C ARG A 499 -0.62 -19.88 -21.18
N LEU A 500 -0.23 -20.50 -20.07
CA LEU A 500 1.04 -21.20 -19.94
C LEU A 500 0.77 -22.69 -19.74
N THR A 501 1.37 -23.51 -20.60
CA THR A 501 1.29 -24.97 -20.57
C THR A 501 2.69 -25.53 -20.36
N PRO A 502 3.03 -26.06 -19.17
CA PRO A 502 4.28 -26.79 -18.97
C PRO A 502 4.39 -27.97 -19.95
N ARG A 503 5.60 -28.27 -20.42
CA ARG A 503 5.89 -29.40 -21.31
C ARG A 503 7.02 -30.24 -20.75
N ASP A 504 7.03 -31.52 -21.12
CA ASP A 504 8.12 -32.48 -20.88
C ASP A 504 8.62 -32.54 -19.42
N GLN A 505 7.73 -32.25 -18.46
CA GLN A 505 8.01 -32.18 -17.02
C GLN A 505 6.78 -32.65 -16.24
N ASP A 506 6.97 -33.61 -15.35
CA ASP A 506 5.90 -34.16 -14.50
C ASP A 506 5.68 -33.36 -13.20
N ASP A 507 6.67 -32.56 -12.79
CA ASP A 507 6.62 -31.73 -11.58
C ASP A 507 7.46 -30.45 -11.77
N GLY A 508 7.15 -29.46 -10.94
CA GLY A 508 7.83 -28.17 -10.91
C GLY A 508 7.13 -27.19 -9.99
N TYR A 509 7.50 -25.92 -10.11
CA TYR A 509 6.97 -24.85 -9.29
C TYR A 509 6.27 -23.79 -10.14
N ILE A 510 5.00 -23.56 -9.84
CA ILE A 510 4.24 -22.39 -10.28
C ILE A 510 3.88 -21.61 -9.02
N SER A 511 4.21 -20.33 -9.01
CA SER A 511 3.91 -19.43 -7.91
C SER A 511 2.89 -18.38 -8.36
N ILE A 512 1.82 -18.20 -7.58
CA ILE A 512 0.82 -17.15 -7.75
C ILE A 512 0.81 -16.32 -6.46
N ASP A 513 1.17 -15.04 -6.54
CA ASP A 513 1.37 -14.12 -5.41
C ASP A 513 2.34 -14.66 -4.33
N GLY A 514 3.27 -15.54 -4.70
CA GLY A 514 4.19 -16.21 -3.77
C GLY A 514 3.67 -17.56 -3.25
N GLU A 515 2.43 -17.95 -3.56
CA GLU A 515 1.82 -19.19 -3.12
C GLU A 515 1.99 -20.30 -4.16
N ARG A 516 2.34 -21.52 -3.71
CA ARG A 516 2.47 -22.69 -4.60
C ARG A 516 1.10 -23.15 -5.07
N ILE A 517 0.95 -23.30 -6.38
CA ILE A 517 -0.21 -23.96 -6.99
C ILE A 517 0.20 -25.28 -7.69
N PRO A 518 -0.75 -26.16 -8.04
CA PRO A 518 -0.45 -27.37 -8.80
C PRO A 518 0.36 -27.08 -10.07
N PHE A 519 1.30 -27.96 -10.41
CA PHE A 519 2.14 -27.84 -11.60
C PHE A 519 1.39 -28.38 -12.84
N GLU A 520 0.40 -27.62 -13.30
CA GLU A 520 -0.46 -27.96 -14.43
C GLU A 520 -0.76 -26.68 -15.27
N PRO A 521 -1.28 -26.81 -16.51
CA PRO A 521 -1.58 -25.65 -17.34
C PRO A 521 -2.50 -24.65 -16.65
N PHE A 522 -2.26 -23.36 -16.86
CA PHE A 522 -3.09 -22.30 -16.30
C PHE A 522 -3.26 -21.14 -17.29
N GLN A 523 -4.37 -20.42 -17.15
CA GLN A 523 -4.69 -19.24 -17.94
C GLN A 523 -4.97 -18.05 -17.03
N VAL A 524 -4.48 -16.88 -17.41
CA VAL A 524 -4.63 -15.64 -16.67
C VAL A 524 -5.26 -14.57 -17.55
N GLU A 525 -6.21 -13.82 -16.99
CA GLU A 525 -6.83 -12.64 -17.59
C GLU A 525 -6.90 -11.51 -16.57
N ILE A 526 -6.54 -10.29 -16.97
CA ILE A 526 -6.63 -9.11 -16.09
C ILE A 526 -8.02 -8.47 -16.14
N HIS A 527 -8.50 -8.01 -14.99
CA HIS A 527 -9.74 -7.24 -14.85
C HIS A 527 -9.44 -5.80 -14.45
N PRO A 528 -9.71 -4.82 -15.33
CA PRO A 528 -9.51 -3.41 -15.03
C PRO A 528 -10.32 -2.96 -13.81
N ALA A 529 -9.66 -2.32 -12.84
CA ALA A 529 -10.27 -1.70 -11.66
C ALA A 529 -11.28 -2.61 -10.92
N LEU A 530 -10.98 -3.91 -10.84
CA LEU A 530 -11.84 -4.87 -10.14
C LEU A 530 -11.74 -4.72 -8.62
N GLY A 531 -10.52 -4.54 -8.11
CA GLY A 531 -10.25 -4.33 -6.69
C GLY A 531 -10.16 -2.86 -6.31
N THR A 532 -10.15 -2.59 -5.01
CA THR A 532 -9.76 -1.30 -4.44
C THR A 532 -8.74 -1.51 -3.34
N VAL A 533 -7.73 -0.64 -3.31
CA VAL A 533 -6.71 -0.60 -2.27
C VAL A 533 -6.60 0.79 -1.66
N LEU A 534 -5.84 0.91 -0.57
CA LEU A 534 -5.32 2.21 -0.12
C LEU A 534 -3.88 2.35 -0.59
N SER A 535 -3.60 3.43 -1.31
CA SER A 535 -2.23 3.84 -1.65
C SER A 535 -1.93 5.20 -1.06
N LYS A 536 -0.64 5.50 -0.88
CA LYS A 536 -0.19 6.77 -0.31
C LYS A 536 -0.61 7.97 -1.17
N ASN A 537 -0.56 7.83 -2.50
CA ASN A 537 -0.68 8.96 -3.44
C ASN A 537 -1.58 8.67 -4.66
N GLY A 538 -2.43 7.65 -4.62
CA GLY A 538 -3.30 7.27 -5.75
C GLY A 538 -2.59 6.47 -6.84
N LYS A 539 -1.32 6.11 -6.63
CA LYS A 539 -0.42 5.47 -7.60
C LYS A 539 0.58 4.55 -6.90
N TYR A 540 1.27 3.70 -7.66
CA TYR A 540 2.41 2.98 -7.12
C TYR A 540 3.59 3.91 -6.87
N GLU A 541 4.33 3.62 -5.79
CA GLU A 541 5.48 4.39 -5.30
C GLU A 541 6.77 4.10 -6.10
N ALA A 542 6.71 3.23 -7.11
CA ALA A 542 7.82 2.98 -8.01
C ALA A 542 8.17 4.21 -8.86
N ASN A 543 9.46 4.36 -9.14
CA ASN A 543 10.01 5.48 -9.92
C ASN A 543 9.55 5.48 -11.39
N GLY A 544 9.13 4.33 -11.92
CA GLY A 544 8.90 4.13 -13.35
C GLY A 544 10.09 3.48 -14.08
N PRO A 545 9.94 3.09 -15.35
CA PRO A 545 11.02 2.50 -16.14
C PRO A 545 12.06 3.58 -16.54
N PRO A 546 13.38 3.34 -16.44
CA PRO A 546 14.39 4.39 -16.64
C PRO A 546 14.20 5.26 -17.90
N GLY A 547 14.20 6.59 -17.72
CA GLY A 547 14.07 7.57 -18.82
C GLY A 547 12.67 7.76 -19.40
N TRP A 548 11.62 7.22 -18.76
CA TRP A 548 10.23 7.42 -19.19
C TRP A 548 9.80 8.89 -19.22
N ASP A 549 10.27 9.70 -18.27
CA ASP A 549 9.98 11.12 -18.09
C ASP A 549 10.70 12.02 -19.11
N GLN A 550 11.62 11.47 -19.91
CA GLN A 550 12.37 12.18 -20.96
C GLN A 550 11.75 12.05 -22.36
N ILE A 551 10.73 11.18 -22.54
CA ILE A 551 10.06 10.94 -23.83
C ILE A 551 9.29 12.19 -24.32
N PRO A 552 9.67 12.87 -25.42
CA PRO A 552 8.95 14.06 -25.89
C PRO A 552 7.44 13.83 -26.06
N GLN A 553 6.62 14.83 -25.70
CA GLN A 553 5.15 14.77 -25.84
C GLN A 553 4.69 14.40 -27.26
N GLU A 554 5.45 14.79 -28.28
CA GLU A 554 5.20 14.48 -29.70
C GLU A 554 5.26 12.96 -29.98
N GLN A 555 6.06 12.21 -29.24
CA GLN A 555 6.23 10.75 -29.39
C GLN A 555 5.15 9.95 -28.65
N LEU A 556 4.30 10.59 -27.83
CA LEU A 556 3.19 9.93 -27.13
C LEU A 556 1.91 9.85 -27.97
N ARG A 557 1.83 10.62 -29.06
CA ARG A 557 0.64 10.73 -29.93
C ARG A 557 0.59 9.69 -31.04
N THR A 558 1.67 8.94 -31.23
CA THR A 558 1.78 7.87 -32.21
C THR A 558 1.69 6.53 -31.50
N GLU A 559 0.47 6.04 -31.34
CA GLU A 559 0.10 4.61 -31.30
C GLU A 559 -1.42 4.48 -31.24
#